data_AF-A0A1V5BXJ3-F1
#
_entry.id   AF-A0A1V5BXJ3-F1
#
_cell.length_a   1.000
_cell.length_b   1.000
_cell.length_c   1.000
_cell.angle_alpha   90.00
_cell.angle_beta   90.00
_cell.angle_gamma   90.00
#
_symmetry.space_group_name_H-M   'P 1'
#
loop_
_entity.id
_entity.type
_entity.pdbx_description
1 polymer ?
#
loop_
_entity_poly.entity_id
_entity_poly.type
_entity_poly.pdbx_seq_one_letter_code
_entity_poly.pdbx_strand_id
1 'polypeptide(L)'
;MLQHRAAKEVSAEQALAVAHHEYNRRLALLENTRQRLEAAFEVEEADVDVLGVEYLSFYRASLSKKISVQENDVSNAGLVVENKRHAAVQARQERQVIETLKDKHLMNYKRETAAREQKEVDELALYAHQRQEKQI
;
A
#
# COMPACT_ATOMS: atom_id res chain seq x y z
N MET A 1 8.32 13.80 -13.95
CA MET A 1 8.92 12.82 -13.00
C MET A 1 8.11 12.70 -11.70
N LEU A 2 7.80 13.81 -11.02
CA LEU A 2 7.14 13.78 -9.70
C LEU A 2 5.69 13.26 -9.76
N GLN A 3 4.89 13.77 -10.71
CA GLN A 3 3.53 13.27 -10.97
C GLN A 3 3.50 11.77 -11.30
N HIS A 4 4.49 11.27 -12.04
CA HIS A 4 4.60 9.85 -12.35
C HIS A 4 4.84 9.00 -11.10
N ARG A 5 5.70 9.45 -10.16
CA ARG A 5 5.93 8.74 -8.89
C ARG A 5 4.71 8.79 -7.97
N ALA A 6 4.00 9.91 -7.93
CA ALA A 6 2.73 10.01 -7.19
C ALA A 6 1.68 9.05 -7.77
N ALA A 7 1.54 8.97 -9.09
CA ALA A 7 0.64 8.02 -9.74
C ALA A 7 1.03 6.56 -9.46
N LYS A 8 2.34 6.25 -9.42
CA LYS A 8 2.86 4.93 -9.08
C LYS A 8 2.50 4.52 -7.64
N GLU A 9 2.59 5.44 -6.68
CA GLU A 9 2.18 5.19 -5.29
C GLU A 9 0.67 4.92 -5.20
N VAL A 10 -0.16 5.77 -5.80
CA VAL A 10 -1.62 5.57 -5.82
C VAL A 10 -1.99 4.22 -6.45
N SER A 11 -1.35 3.87 -7.56
CA SER A 11 -1.55 2.57 -8.20
C SER A 11 -1.15 1.39 -7.31
N ALA A 12 -0.03 1.51 -6.58
CA ALA A 12 0.42 0.48 -5.65
C ALA A 12 -0.52 0.34 -4.44
N GLU A 13 -1.03 1.45 -3.90
CA GLU A 13 -2.02 1.46 -2.81
C GLU A 13 -3.34 0.83 -3.24
N GLN A 14 -3.82 1.15 -4.45
CA GLN A 14 -5.01 0.51 -5.02
C GLN A 14 -4.80 -1.00 -5.19
N ALA A 15 -3.65 -1.42 -5.71
CA ALA A 15 -3.32 -2.83 -5.85
C ALA A 15 -3.27 -3.56 -4.50
N LEU A 16 -2.77 -2.90 -3.45
CA LEU A 16 -2.79 -3.42 -2.07
C LEU A 16 -4.22 -3.56 -1.54
N ALA A 17 -5.08 -2.56 -1.76
CA ALA A 17 -6.48 -2.63 -1.36
C ALA A 17 -7.22 -3.79 -2.04
N VAL A 18 -7.01 -3.99 -3.34
CA VAL A 18 -7.58 -5.13 -4.08
C VAL A 18 -7.07 -6.46 -3.52
N ALA A 19 -5.77 -6.57 -3.22
CA ALA A 19 -5.21 -7.78 -2.62
C ALA A 19 -5.82 -8.09 -1.25
N HIS A 20 -6.01 -7.08 -0.39
CA HIS A 20 -6.69 -7.24 0.90
C HIS A 20 -8.13 -7.69 0.74
N HIS A 21 -8.87 -7.11 -0.21
CA HIS A 21 -10.25 -7.51 -0.47
C HIS A 21 -10.33 -8.99 -0.88
N GLU A 22 -9.47 -9.44 -1.80
CA GLU A 22 -9.45 -10.84 -2.24
C GLU A 22 -9.00 -11.79 -1.11
N TYR A 23 -8.03 -11.41 -0.29
CA TYR A 23 -7.64 -12.16 0.91
C TYR A 23 -8.82 -12.33 1.88
N ASN A 24 -9.51 -11.23 2.22
CA ASN A 24 -10.66 -11.26 3.12
C ASN A 24 -11.81 -12.09 2.57
N ARG A 25 -12.06 -12.01 1.25
CA ARG A 25 -13.06 -12.83 0.57
C ARG A 25 -12.75 -14.32 0.71
N ARG A 26 -11.49 -14.72 0.49
CA ARG A 26 -11.07 -16.12 0.64
C ARG A 26 -11.15 -16.60 2.08
N LEU A 27 -10.78 -15.73 3.04
CA LEU A 27 -10.91 -16.03 4.47
C LEU A 27 -12.38 -16.26 4.87
N ALA A 28 -13.30 -15.43 4.38
CA ALA A 28 -14.73 -15.60 4.63
C ALA A 28 -15.28 -16.91 4.02
N LEU A 29 -14.81 -17.30 2.82
CA LEU A 29 -15.19 -18.57 2.19
C LEU A 29 -14.67 -19.79 2.97
N LEU A 30 -13.45 -19.71 3.49
CA LEU A 30 -12.88 -20.74 4.36
C LEU A 30 -13.70 -20.88 5.63
N GLU A 31 -14.00 -19.77 6.30
CA GLU A 31 -14.76 -19.76 7.55
C GLU A 31 -16.17 -20.32 7.36
N ASN A 32 -16.86 -19.91 6.28
CA ASN A 32 -18.16 -20.49 5.95
C ASN A 32 -18.10 -22.01 5.72
N THR A 33 -17.01 -22.52 5.12
CA THR A 33 -16.85 -23.95 4.88
C THR A 33 -16.56 -24.70 6.18
N ARG A 34 -15.81 -24.10 7.12
CA ARG A 34 -15.58 -24.64 8.47
C ARG A 34 -16.87 -24.73 9.27
N GLN A 35 -17.68 -23.66 9.28
CA GLN A 35 -18.99 -23.65 9.94
C GLN A 35 -19.92 -24.73 9.39
N ARG A 36 -19.91 -24.95 8.06
CA ARG A 36 -20.68 -26.04 7.44
C ARG A 36 -20.20 -27.43 7.85
N LEU A 37 -18.91 -27.60 8.08
CA LEU A 37 -18.34 -28.86 8.55
C LEU A 37 -18.73 -29.11 10.01
N GLU A 38 -18.64 -28.07 10.85
CA GLU A 38 -19.08 -28.11 12.24
C GLU A 38 -20.57 -28.48 12.35
N ALA A 39 -21.44 -27.78 11.63
CA ALA A 39 -22.87 -28.11 11.56
C ALA A 39 -23.12 -29.53 11.04
N ALA A 40 -22.29 -30.05 10.14
CA ALA A 40 -22.40 -31.43 9.67
C ALA A 40 -22.04 -32.46 10.75
N PHE A 41 -21.27 -32.09 11.77
CA PHE A 41 -21.00 -32.95 12.95
C PHE A 41 -22.10 -32.85 14.02
N GLU A 42 -22.87 -31.78 14.05
CA GLU A 42 -23.99 -31.60 14.98
C GLU A 42 -25.23 -32.44 14.63
N VAL A 43 -25.29 -33.00 13.41
CA VAL A 43 -26.37 -33.92 13.01
C VAL A 43 -26.24 -35.23 13.80
N GLU A 44 -27.24 -35.55 14.63
CA GLU A 44 -27.27 -36.78 15.41
C GLU A 44 -27.38 -38.01 14.49
N GLU A 45 -26.52 -39.01 14.70
CA GLU A 45 -26.52 -40.24 13.90
C GLU A 45 -27.81 -41.07 14.08
N ALA A 46 -28.56 -40.82 15.17
CA ALA A 46 -29.85 -41.45 15.42
C ALA A 46 -30.98 -40.95 14.49
N ASP A 47 -30.80 -39.79 13.84
CA ASP A 47 -31.79 -39.16 12.96
C ASP A 47 -31.69 -39.63 11.50
N VAL A 48 -30.72 -40.50 11.18
CA VAL A 48 -30.41 -40.89 9.81
C VAL A 48 -30.25 -42.40 9.69
N ASP A 49 -30.73 -42.95 8.57
CA ASP A 49 -30.53 -44.36 8.26
C ASP A 49 -29.06 -44.64 7.86
N VAL A 50 -28.74 -45.93 7.64
CA VAL A 50 -27.37 -46.36 7.29
C VAL A 50 -26.85 -45.65 6.05
N LEU A 51 -27.70 -45.40 5.04
CA LEU A 51 -27.32 -44.66 3.84
C LEU A 51 -27.05 -43.19 4.18
N GLY A 52 -27.86 -42.58 5.04
CA GLY A 52 -27.67 -41.22 5.55
C GLY A 52 -26.35 -41.03 6.28
N VAL A 53 -25.94 -42.00 7.10
CA VAL A 53 -24.61 -41.99 7.76
C VAL A 53 -23.48 -42.02 6.73
N GLU A 54 -23.60 -42.86 5.70
CA GLU A 54 -22.60 -42.94 4.63
C GLU A 54 -22.51 -41.63 3.84
N TYR A 55 -23.65 -41.04 3.46
CA TYR A 55 -23.69 -39.74 2.80
C TYR A 55 -23.11 -38.61 3.64
N LEU A 56 -23.39 -38.57 4.94
CA LEU A 56 -22.81 -37.58 5.86
C LEU A 56 -21.29 -37.74 5.95
N SER A 57 -20.79 -38.98 6.00
CA SER A 57 -19.35 -39.26 5.99
C SER A 57 -18.68 -38.71 4.72
N PHE A 58 -19.25 -39.00 3.53
CA PHE A 58 -18.72 -38.46 2.28
C PHE A 58 -18.80 -36.93 2.22
N TYR A 59 -19.89 -36.34 2.70
CA TYR A 59 -20.04 -34.89 2.73
C TYR A 59 -18.99 -34.23 3.64
N ARG A 60 -18.81 -34.72 4.87
CA ARG A 60 -17.78 -34.27 5.81
C ARG A 60 -16.37 -34.38 5.18
N ALA A 61 -16.05 -35.52 4.56
CA ALA A 61 -14.78 -35.72 3.87
C ALA A 61 -14.57 -34.70 2.72
N SER A 62 -15.63 -34.42 1.95
CA SER A 62 -15.58 -33.43 0.87
C SER A 62 -15.33 -32.01 1.38
N LEU A 63 -15.94 -31.63 2.51
CA LEU A 63 -15.74 -30.34 3.16
C LEU A 63 -14.32 -30.22 3.72
N SER A 64 -13.80 -31.25 4.37
CA SER A 64 -12.40 -31.27 4.86
C SER A 64 -11.39 -31.10 3.72
N LYS A 65 -11.60 -31.79 2.59
CA LYS A 65 -10.76 -31.61 1.41
C LYS A 65 -10.84 -30.18 0.86
N LYS A 66 -12.04 -29.59 0.83
CA LYS A 66 -12.26 -28.22 0.38
C LYS A 66 -11.58 -27.20 1.30
N ILE A 67 -11.65 -27.40 2.61
CA ILE A 67 -10.95 -26.58 3.62
C ILE A 67 -9.45 -26.58 3.37
N SER A 68 -8.84 -27.74 3.15
CA SER A 68 -7.41 -27.85 2.86
C SER A 68 -6.99 -27.05 1.61
N VAL A 69 -7.80 -27.06 0.55
CA VAL A 69 -7.56 -26.23 -0.64
C VAL A 69 -7.71 -24.74 -0.31
N GLN A 70 -8.76 -24.35 0.41
CA GLN A 70 -9.03 -22.96 0.77
C GLN A 70 -7.95 -22.39 1.71
N GLU A 71 -7.38 -23.19 2.61
CA GLU A 71 -6.27 -22.78 3.47
C GLU A 71 -5.03 -22.41 2.65
N ASN A 72 -4.70 -23.22 1.63
CA ASN A 72 -3.64 -22.90 0.69
C ASN A 72 -3.95 -21.62 -0.10
N ASP A 73 -5.20 -21.43 -0.52
CA ASP A 73 -5.63 -20.23 -1.24
C ASP A 73 -5.54 -18.95 -0.39
N VAL A 74 -5.90 -19.04 0.89
CA VAL A 74 -5.75 -17.94 1.86
C VAL A 74 -4.28 -17.63 2.11
N SER A 75 -3.45 -18.66 2.29
CA SER A 75 -2.00 -18.50 2.45
C SER A 75 -1.37 -17.80 1.25
N ASN A 76 -1.68 -18.26 0.03
CA ASN A 76 -1.21 -17.65 -1.21
C ASN A 76 -1.69 -16.20 -1.35
N ALA A 77 -2.95 -15.90 -1.01
CA ALA A 77 -3.46 -14.53 -1.04
C ALA A 77 -2.75 -13.64 0.01
N GLY A 78 -2.41 -14.19 1.17
CA GLY A 78 -1.61 -13.50 2.19
C GLY A 78 -0.22 -13.12 1.68
N LEU A 79 0.46 -14.02 0.97
CA LEU A 79 1.74 -13.71 0.32
C LEU A 79 1.60 -12.59 -0.73
N VAL A 80 0.50 -12.58 -1.49
CA VAL A 80 0.23 -11.50 -2.46
C VAL A 80 0.03 -10.16 -1.74
N VAL A 81 -0.72 -10.13 -0.64
CA VAL A 81 -0.89 -8.93 0.18
C VAL A 81 0.46 -8.38 0.65
N GLU A 82 1.32 -9.24 1.19
CA GLU A 82 2.65 -8.82 1.66
C GLU A 82 3.52 -8.27 0.52
N ASN A 83 3.51 -8.92 -0.64
CA ASN A 83 4.22 -8.43 -1.81
C ASN A 83 3.71 -7.04 -2.26
N LYS A 84 2.38 -6.83 -2.27
CA LYS A 84 1.79 -5.52 -2.60
C LYS A 84 2.08 -4.47 -1.53
N ARG A 85 2.14 -4.86 -0.26
CA ARG A 85 2.51 -3.98 0.86
C ARG A 85 3.92 -3.45 0.68
N HIS A 86 4.87 -4.33 0.38
CA HIS A 86 6.26 -3.94 0.09
C HIS A 86 6.34 -2.98 -1.11
N ALA A 87 5.63 -3.27 -2.20
CA ALA A 87 5.59 -2.39 -3.37
C ALA A 87 5.01 -1.00 -3.06
N ALA A 88 3.95 -0.91 -2.26
CA ALA A 88 3.36 0.36 -1.85
C ALA A 88 4.32 1.18 -0.97
N VAL A 89 4.98 0.54 0.00
CA VAL A 89 6.00 1.19 0.84
C VAL A 89 7.15 1.72 0.00
N GLN A 90 7.65 0.92 -0.94
CA GLN A 90 8.73 1.36 -1.84
C GLN A 90 8.30 2.54 -2.71
N ALA A 91 7.10 2.51 -3.30
CA ALA A 91 6.59 3.60 -4.12
C ALA A 91 6.47 4.91 -3.34
N ARG A 92 6.01 4.84 -2.07
CA ARG A 92 5.94 5.98 -1.17
C ARG A 92 7.31 6.56 -0.83
N GLN A 93 8.29 5.70 -0.54
CA GLN A 93 9.68 6.13 -0.32
C GLN A 93 10.25 6.83 -1.57
N GLU A 94 10.04 6.23 -2.75
CA GLU A 94 10.48 6.81 -4.02
C GLU A 94 9.85 8.19 -4.29
N ARG A 95 8.58 8.40 -3.94
CA ARG A 95 7.93 9.72 -4.03
C ARG A 95 8.58 10.71 -3.07
N GLN A 96 8.74 10.32 -1.81
CA GLN A 96 9.27 11.20 -0.76
C GLN A 96 10.70 11.68 -1.07
N VAL A 97 11.54 10.83 -1.67
CA VAL A 97 12.88 11.20 -2.11
C VAL A 97 12.83 12.34 -3.14
N ILE A 98 11.93 12.27 -4.13
CA ILE A 98 11.86 13.32 -5.15
C ILE A 98 11.28 14.62 -4.60
N GLU A 99 10.27 14.57 -3.73
CA GLU A 99 9.78 15.78 -3.07
C GLU A 99 10.90 16.44 -2.25
N THR A 100 11.65 15.65 -1.49
CA THR A 100 12.80 16.17 -0.72
C THR A 100 13.85 16.84 -1.62
N LEU A 101 14.15 16.25 -2.79
CA LEU A 101 15.09 16.85 -3.74
C LEU A 101 14.53 18.15 -4.34
N LYS A 102 13.25 18.17 -4.70
CA LYS A 102 12.56 19.38 -5.20
C LYS A 102 12.61 20.51 -4.17
N ASP A 103 12.33 20.22 -2.90
CA ASP A 103 12.36 21.20 -1.83
C ASP A 103 13.78 21.76 -1.62
N LYS A 104 14.80 20.89 -1.65
CA LYS A 104 16.20 21.32 -1.60
C LYS A 104 16.58 22.22 -2.76
N HIS A 105 16.20 21.87 -3.99
CA HIS A 105 16.46 22.70 -5.16
C HIS A 105 15.75 24.06 -5.05
N LEU A 106 14.51 24.09 -4.57
CA LEU A 106 13.78 25.33 -4.34
C LEU A 106 14.46 26.21 -3.28
N MET A 107 14.92 25.63 -2.17
CA MET A 107 15.66 26.37 -1.14
C MET A 107 16.97 26.95 -1.68
N ASN A 108 17.73 26.15 -2.44
CA ASN A 108 18.98 26.63 -3.04
C ASN A 108 18.73 27.77 -4.01
N TYR A 109 17.73 27.64 -4.88
CA TYR A 109 17.36 28.70 -5.83
C TYR A 109 16.97 30.00 -5.11
N LYS A 110 16.17 29.92 -4.04
CA LYS A 110 15.79 31.08 -3.22
C LYS A 110 17.02 31.75 -2.61
N ARG A 111 17.95 30.96 -2.06
CA ARG A 111 19.20 31.45 -1.48
C ARG A 111 20.08 32.16 -2.51
N GLU A 112 20.23 31.58 -3.70
CA GLU A 112 21.00 32.16 -4.79
C GLU A 112 20.38 33.45 -5.33
N THR A 113 19.05 33.52 -5.36
CA THR A 113 18.32 34.72 -5.80
C THR A 113 18.49 35.85 -4.79
N ALA A 114 18.30 35.57 -3.49
CA ALA A 114 18.53 36.54 -2.42
C ALA A 114 19.99 37.04 -2.38
N ALA A 115 20.96 36.15 -2.60
CA ALA A 115 22.38 36.54 -2.66
C ALA A 115 22.68 37.46 -3.85
N ARG A 116 22.04 37.24 -5.01
CA ARG A 116 22.14 38.12 -6.18
C ARG A 116 21.51 39.48 -5.92
N GLU A 117 20.29 39.50 -5.40
CA GLU A 117 19.58 40.74 -5.05
C GLU A 117 20.37 41.57 -4.03
N GLN A 118 20.91 40.94 -2.98
CA GLN A 118 21.75 41.64 -2.00
C GLN A 118 23.00 42.25 -2.66
N LYS A 119 23.67 41.50 -3.54
CA LYS A 119 24.85 42.00 -4.25
C LYS A 119 24.52 43.23 -5.11
N GLU A 120 23.40 43.20 -5.83
CA GLU A 120 22.95 44.35 -6.65
C GLU A 120 22.65 45.57 -5.78
N VAL A 121 22.00 45.37 -4.62
CA VAL A 121 21.74 46.45 -3.66
C VAL A 121 23.04 47.04 -3.11
N ASP A 122 24.00 46.20 -2.74
CA ASP A 122 25.30 46.63 -2.22
C ASP A 122 26.10 47.42 -3.28
N GLU A 123 26.09 46.95 -4.54
CA GLU A 123 26.72 47.65 -5.66
C GLU A 123 26.07 49.04 -5.88
N LEU A 124 24.74 49.14 -5.87
CA LEU A 124 24.02 50.41 -5.99
C LEU A 124 24.33 51.38 -4.84
N ALA A 125 24.40 50.87 -3.61
CA ALA A 125 24.75 51.66 -2.43
C ALA A 125 26.18 52.22 -2.52
N LEU A 126 27.15 51.40 -2.96
CA LEU A 126 28.53 51.84 -3.21
C LEU A 126 28.59 52.95 -4.27
N TYR A 127 27.89 52.78 -5.40
CA TYR A 127 27.83 53.82 -6.44
C TYR A 127 27.18 55.12 -5.97
N ALA A 128 26.17 55.04 -5.10
CA ALA A 128 25.52 56.22 -4.53
C ALA A 128 26.48 56.97 -3.59
N HIS A 129 27.18 56.24 -2.71
CA HIS A 129 28.16 56.81 -1.79
C HIS A 129 29.31 57.48 -2.52
N GLN A 130 29.91 56.79 -3.51
CA GLN A 130 31.01 57.35 -4.32
C GLN A 130 30.61 58.61 -5.09
N ARG A 131 29.33 58.75 -5.48
CA ARG A 131 28.82 59.96 -6.12
C ARG A 131 28.69 61.12 -5.13
N GLN A 132 28.30 60.86 -3.89
CA GLN A 132 28.23 61.88 -2.84
C GLN A 132 29.61 62.40 -2.46
N GLU A 133 30.60 61.52 -2.32
CA GLU A 133 31.99 61.91 -2.00
C GLU A 133 32.64 62.78 -3.10
N LYS A 134 32.28 62.60 -4.37
CA LYS A 134 32.83 63.40 -5.49
C LYS A 134 32.20 64.79 -5.64
N GLN A 135 31.14 65.10 -4.91
CA GLN A 135 30.47 66.42 -4.94
C GLN A 135 30.88 67.35 -3.79
N ILE A 136 31.78 66.90 -2.91
CA ILE A 136 32.40 67.66 -1.83
C ILE A 136 33.86 67.92 -2.21
#